data_AF-A0A699QAS3-F1
#
_entry.id   AF-A0A699QAS3-F1
#
_cell.length_a   1.000
_cell.length_b   1.000
_cell.length_c   1.000
_cell.angle_alpha   90.00
_cell.angle_beta   90.00
_cell.angle_gamma   90.00
#
_symmetry.space_group_name_H-M   'P 1'
#
loop_
_entity.id
_entity.type
_entity.pdbx_description
1 polymer ?
#
loop_
_entity_poly.entity_id
_entity_poly.type
_entity_poly.pdbx_seq_one_letter_code
_entity_poly.pdbx_strand_id
1 'polypeptide(L)'
;MTEKSKGFTRRQLLKSSAASLAVGAAATAKAATVVGVPQWVPFDHNGPMHYDTPGWQFFSAAEATAVEAIVARLIPADELSVSGKDAGCAVFIDRQLAGEYGTFSRLYMQGPFEKGTPMQGDQSPLVPRDRYRLGLAGLDTYCQKQFQKGFAALAPEEQDKVL
;
A
#
# COMPACT_ATOMS: atom_id res chain seq x y z
N MET A 1 -61.28 -39.89 -14.42
CA MET A 1 -60.95 -38.49 -14.74
C MET A 1 -59.83 -38.08 -13.82
N THR A 2 -58.62 -37.92 -14.35
CA THR A 2 -57.36 -37.81 -13.60
C THR A 2 -57.11 -36.36 -13.21
N GLU A 3 -57.02 -36.06 -11.91
CA GLU A 3 -56.66 -34.73 -11.42
C GLU A 3 -55.20 -34.38 -11.76
N LYS A 4 -54.99 -33.18 -12.30
CA LYS A 4 -53.67 -32.67 -12.67
C LYS A 4 -53.09 -31.89 -11.49
N SER A 5 -51.98 -32.37 -10.92
CA SER A 5 -51.24 -31.69 -9.85
C SER A 5 -50.87 -30.25 -10.27
N LYS A 6 -51.31 -29.26 -9.48
CA LYS A 6 -50.90 -27.85 -9.63
C LYS A 6 -49.49 -27.67 -9.03
N GLY A 7 -48.46 -27.90 -9.85
CA GLY A 7 -47.08 -27.58 -9.50
C GLY A 7 -46.87 -26.08 -9.23
N PHE A 8 -45.83 -25.75 -8.46
CA PHE A 8 -45.43 -24.39 -8.14
C PHE A 8 -45.24 -23.54 -9.41
N THR A 9 -45.90 -22.39 -9.47
CA THR A 9 -45.76 -21.48 -10.60
C THR A 9 -44.49 -20.62 -10.46
N ARG A 10 -43.86 -20.27 -11.60
CA ARG A 10 -42.69 -19.37 -11.63
C ARG A 10 -42.91 -18.06 -10.86
N ARG A 11 -44.16 -17.57 -10.86
CA ARG A 11 -44.60 -16.37 -10.13
C ARG A 11 -44.65 -16.60 -8.61
N GLN A 12 -44.99 -17.80 -8.14
CA GLN A 12 -44.89 -18.15 -6.72
C GLN A 12 -43.43 -18.28 -6.28
N LEU A 13 -42.58 -18.90 -7.11
CA LEU A 13 -41.14 -19.03 -6.83
C LEU A 13 -40.46 -17.66 -6.67
N LEU A 14 -40.73 -16.71 -7.58
CA LEU A 14 -40.21 -15.33 -7.54
C LEU A 14 -40.71 -14.52 -6.34
N LYS A 15 -41.94 -14.76 -5.88
CA LYS A 15 -42.48 -14.10 -4.68
C LYS A 15 -41.87 -14.68 -3.40
N SER A 16 -41.62 -15.99 -3.35
CA SER A 16 -41.02 -16.62 -2.18
C SER A 16 -39.53 -16.31 -2.01
N SER A 17 -38.78 -16.08 -3.11
CA SER A 17 -37.34 -15.78 -3.04
C SER A 17 -37.03 -14.36 -2.52
N ALA A 18 -37.94 -13.41 -2.68
CA ALA A 18 -37.76 -12.05 -2.16
C ALA A 18 -37.88 -11.98 -0.63
N ALA A 19 -38.70 -12.85 -0.03
CA ALA A 19 -38.96 -12.83 1.41
C ALA A 19 -37.84 -13.49 2.24
N SER A 20 -37.14 -14.49 1.71
CA SER A 20 -36.11 -15.24 2.45
C SER A 20 -34.71 -14.61 2.40
N LEU A 21 -34.38 -13.83 1.37
CA LEU A 21 -33.09 -13.13 1.28
C LEU A 21 -33.02 -11.86 2.16
N ALA A 22 -34.16 -11.26 2.48
CA ALA A 22 -34.20 -10.02 3.27
C ALA A 22 -33.89 -10.23 4.77
N VAL A 23 -34.18 -11.41 5.32
CA VAL A 23 -34.01 -11.67 6.77
C VAL A 23 -32.57 -12.07 7.12
N GLY A 24 -31.84 -12.74 6.21
CA GLY A 24 -30.46 -13.19 6.46
C GLY A 24 -29.39 -12.12 6.28
N ALA A 25 -29.59 -11.15 5.37
CA ALA A 25 -28.59 -10.12 5.07
C ALA A 25 -28.59 -8.94 6.06
N ALA A 26 -29.67 -8.74 6.81
CA ALA A 26 -29.81 -7.60 7.71
C ALA A 26 -28.91 -7.69 8.96
N ALA A 27 -28.45 -8.88 9.35
CA ALA A 27 -27.62 -9.06 10.54
C ALA A 27 -26.13 -8.75 10.34
N THR A 28 -25.64 -8.71 9.09
CA THR A 28 -24.23 -8.45 8.77
C THR A 28 -23.98 -7.14 8.03
N ALA A 29 -25.03 -6.49 7.52
CA ALA A 29 -24.92 -5.17 6.92
C ALA A 29 -24.88 -4.09 8.02
N LYS A 30 -23.70 -3.58 8.34
CA LYS A 30 -23.55 -2.30 9.06
C LYS A 30 -23.97 -1.15 8.14
N ALA A 31 -25.27 -1.02 7.91
CA ALA A 31 -25.82 0.12 7.18
C ALA A 31 -25.96 1.31 8.14
N ALA A 32 -25.20 2.37 7.90
CA ALA A 32 -25.41 3.66 8.55
C ALA A 32 -26.16 4.59 7.58
N THR A 33 -27.23 5.22 8.03
CA THR A 33 -27.91 6.27 7.28
C THR A 33 -27.16 7.58 7.47
N VAL A 34 -26.52 8.09 6.41
CA VAL A 34 -25.89 9.40 6.42
C VAL A 34 -26.99 10.45 6.23
N VAL A 35 -27.17 11.33 7.21
CA VAL A 35 -28.14 12.44 7.18
C VAL A 35 -27.37 13.75 6.99
N GLY A 36 -27.72 14.52 5.95
CA GLY A 36 -27.05 15.77 5.58
C GLY A 36 -26.21 15.65 4.31
N VAL A 37 -25.60 16.77 3.88
CA VAL A 37 -24.61 16.76 2.80
C VAL A 37 -23.26 16.49 3.45
N PRO A 38 -22.60 15.34 3.21
CA PRO A 38 -21.24 15.15 3.68
C PRO A 38 -20.39 16.28 3.10
N GLN A 39 -19.72 17.02 3.97
CA GLN A 39 -18.76 18.05 3.55
C GLN A 39 -17.61 17.32 2.87
N TRP A 40 -17.64 17.27 1.54
CA TRP A 40 -16.50 16.80 0.78
C TRP A 40 -15.40 17.84 0.92
N VAL A 41 -14.40 17.52 1.71
CA VAL A 41 -13.17 18.31 1.82
C VAL A 41 -12.09 17.56 1.02
N PRO A 42 -11.42 18.22 0.05
CA PRO A 42 -10.31 17.61 -0.65
C PRO A 42 -9.30 17.03 0.34
N PHE A 43 -8.92 15.76 0.16
CA PHE A 43 -7.90 15.06 0.94
C PHE A 43 -8.19 14.79 2.43
N ASP A 44 -9.39 15.10 2.93
CA ASP A 44 -9.78 14.86 4.34
C ASP A 44 -9.78 13.36 4.72
N HIS A 45 -9.96 12.49 3.73
CA HIS A 45 -9.91 11.02 3.91
C HIS A 45 -8.50 10.43 3.72
N ASN A 46 -7.49 11.26 3.39
CA ASN A 46 -6.10 10.87 3.15
C ASN A 46 -5.16 11.58 4.13
N GLY A 47 -5.60 11.82 5.37
CA GLY A 47 -4.72 12.28 6.43
C GLY A 47 -3.51 11.32 6.60
N PRO A 48 -2.37 11.81 7.11
CA PRO A 48 -1.22 10.95 7.36
C PRO A 48 -1.67 9.78 8.23
N MET A 49 -1.31 8.56 7.82
CA MET A 49 -1.70 7.37 8.57
C MET A 49 -1.10 7.44 9.98
N HIS A 50 -1.99 7.47 10.96
CA HIS A 50 -1.65 7.44 12.37
C HIS A 50 -1.54 5.99 12.82
N TYR A 51 -0.45 5.67 13.51
CA TYR A 51 -0.20 4.36 14.08
C TYR A 51 -0.06 4.50 15.58
N ASP A 52 -0.91 3.82 16.32
CA ASP A 52 -0.87 3.80 17.79
C ASP A 52 0.34 2.99 18.30
N THR A 53 0.81 2.04 17.48
CA THR A 53 1.97 1.20 17.81
C THR A 53 3.27 1.92 17.47
N PRO A 54 4.18 2.10 18.44
CA PRO A 54 5.48 2.71 18.18
C PRO A 54 6.36 1.80 17.31
N GLY A 55 7.23 2.41 16.50
CA GLY A 55 8.21 1.71 15.67
C GLY A 55 7.86 1.69 14.17
N TRP A 56 8.65 0.91 13.42
CA TRP A 56 8.50 0.72 11.97
C TRP A 56 7.29 -0.16 11.67
N GLN A 57 6.47 0.28 10.72
CA GLN A 57 5.22 -0.40 10.34
C GLN A 57 5.42 -1.31 9.14
N PHE A 58 6.32 -0.95 8.24
CA PHE A 58 6.69 -1.75 7.08
C PHE A 58 8.12 -2.27 7.20
N PHE A 59 9.10 -1.39 7.35
CA PHE A 59 10.51 -1.78 7.31
C PHE A 59 10.90 -2.66 8.50
N SER A 60 11.82 -3.60 8.26
CA SER A 60 12.63 -4.16 9.35
C SER A 60 13.60 -3.10 9.87
N ALA A 61 14.17 -3.31 11.06
CA ALA A 61 15.14 -2.38 11.62
C ALA A 61 16.37 -2.17 10.70
N ALA A 62 16.84 -3.22 10.03
CA ALA A 62 17.98 -3.15 9.11
C ALA A 62 17.64 -2.33 7.85
N GLU A 63 16.47 -2.58 7.25
CA GLU A 63 16.00 -1.83 6.09
C GLU A 63 15.75 -0.36 6.45
N ALA A 64 15.14 -0.09 7.60
CA ALA A 64 14.93 1.28 8.06
C ALA A 64 16.25 2.01 8.26
N THR A 65 17.27 1.35 8.83
CA THR A 65 18.62 1.92 8.97
C THR A 65 19.24 2.25 7.62
N ALA A 66 19.07 1.38 6.62
CA ALA A 66 19.53 1.64 5.26
C ALA A 66 18.77 2.82 4.63
N VAL A 67 17.44 2.85 4.73
CA VAL A 67 16.61 3.94 4.17
C VAL A 67 16.91 5.27 4.85
N GLU A 68 17.12 5.30 6.16
CA GLU A 68 17.59 6.49 6.90
C GLU A 68 18.93 7.00 6.36
N ALA A 69 19.89 6.11 6.10
CA ALA A 69 21.16 6.50 5.49
C ALA A 69 20.96 7.05 4.07
N ILE A 70 20.11 6.42 3.25
CA ILE A 70 19.79 6.88 1.90
C ILE A 70 19.20 8.29 1.94
N VAL A 71 18.16 8.53 2.75
CA VAL A 71 17.52 9.85 2.81
C VAL A 71 18.43 10.93 3.40
N ALA A 72 19.38 10.56 4.28
CA ALA A 72 20.40 11.48 4.78
C ALA A 72 21.45 11.85 3.72
N ARG A 73 21.70 10.99 2.72
CA ARG A 73 22.53 11.34 1.55
C ARG A 73 21.76 12.19 0.54
N LEU A 74 20.48 11.88 0.29
CA LEU A 74 19.63 12.64 -0.64
C LEU A 74 19.32 14.05 -0.13
N ILE A 75 19.11 14.20 1.18
CA ILE A 75 18.83 15.47 1.86
C ILE A 75 19.80 15.56 3.04
N PRO A 76 21.05 16.02 2.81
CA PRO A 76 22.01 16.19 3.88
C PRO A 76 21.59 17.37 4.80
N ALA A 77 21.98 17.29 6.07
CA ALA A 77 21.85 18.45 6.96
C ALA A 77 22.80 19.57 6.51
N ASP A 78 22.37 20.81 6.67
CA ASP A 78 23.17 22.01 6.45
C ASP A 78 22.96 23.03 7.59
N GLU A 79 23.45 24.26 7.41
CA GLU A 79 23.32 25.30 8.43
C GLU A 79 21.86 25.74 8.67
N LEU A 80 20.96 25.49 7.71
CA LEU A 80 19.58 25.99 7.70
C LEU A 80 18.54 24.89 7.92
N SER A 81 18.90 23.63 7.73
CA SER A 81 17.98 22.50 7.71
C SER A 81 18.59 21.23 8.31
N VAL A 82 17.71 20.44 8.94
CA VAL A 82 18.06 19.10 9.41
C VAL A 82 18.13 18.11 8.25
N SER A 83 18.80 16.98 8.46
CA SER A 83 18.88 15.94 7.42
C SER A 83 17.50 15.35 7.12
N GLY A 84 17.35 14.72 5.94
CA GLY A 84 16.14 13.97 5.59
C GLY A 84 15.83 12.85 6.59
N LYS A 85 16.85 12.29 7.23
CA LYS A 85 16.67 11.34 8.33
C LYS A 85 15.97 12.01 9.51
N ASP A 86 16.51 13.13 10.00
CA ASP A 86 15.99 13.83 11.17
C ASP A 86 14.65 14.53 10.91
N ALA A 87 14.40 14.90 9.65
CA ALA A 87 13.10 15.39 9.18
C ALA A 87 12.01 14.30 9.13
N GLY A 88 12.37 13.03 9.36
CA GLY A 88 11.45 11.91 9.37
C GLY A 88 11.04 11.40 7.99
N CYS A 89 11.85 11.63 6.94
CA CYS A 89 11.55 11.14 5.59
C CYS A 89 11.43 9.61 5.56
N ALA A 90 12.32 8.88 6.24
CA ALA A 90 12.24 7.43 6.33
C ALA A 90 10.94 6.95 6.99
N VAL A 91 10.49 7.66 8.04
CA VAL A 91 9.23 7.38 8.74
C VAL A 91 8.03 7.66 7.83
N PHE A 92 8.06 8.75 7.07
CA PHE A 92 7.02 9.04 6.08
C PHE A 92 6.93 7.92 5.03
N ILE A 93 8.07 7.53 4.45
CA ILE A 93 8.14 6.44 3.46
C ILE A 93 7.61 5.13 4.06
N ASP A 94 8.04 4.76 5.27
CA ASP A 94 7.58 3.57 5.97
C ASP A 94 6.05 3.52 6.08
N ARG A 95 5.43 4.63 6.49
CA ARG A 95 3.97 4.75 6.62
C ARG A 95 3.25 4.70 5.27
N GLN A 96 3.80 5.34 4.23
CA GLN A 96 3.24 5.26 2.87
C GLN A 96 3.30 3.83 2.34
N LEU A 97 4.42 3.14 2.57
CA LEU A 97 4.58 1.75 2.17
C LEU A 97 3.67 0.85 2.99
N ALA A 98 3.51 1.05 4.29
CA ALA A 98 2.56 0.33 5.13
C ALA A 98 1.08 0.65 4.81
N GLY A 99 0.82 1.66 3.97
CA GLY A 99 -0.52 2.07 3.54
C GLY A 99 -0.96 1.56 2.18
N GLU A 100 -2.06 2.16 1.73
CA GLU A 100 -2.70 1.89 0.43
C GLU A 100 -1.78 2.18 -0.75
N TYR A 101 -0.94 3.22 -0.65
CA TYR A 101 0.10 3.53 -1.62
C TYR A 101 1.02 2.33 -1.84
N GLY A 102 1.53 1.72 -0.77
CA GLY A 102 2.45 0.60 -0.88
C GLY A 102 1.85 -0.67 -1.50
N THR A 103 0.53 -0.83 -1.43
CA THR A 103 -0.20 -1.97 -2.04
C THR A 103 -0.82 -1.66 -3.39
N PHE A 104 -0.77 -0.40 -3.84
CA PHE A 104 -1.55 0.07 -4.99
C PHE A 104 -3.05 -0.28 -4.90
N SER A 105 -3.65 -0.25 -3.70
CA SER A 105 -5.04 -0.70 -3.50
C SER A 105 -6.08 0.10 -4.30
N ARG A 106 -5.70 1.31 -4.73
CA ARG A 106 -6.53 2.21 -5.55
C ARG A 106 -6.22 2.15 -7.05
N LEU A 107 -5.25 1.34 -7.48
CA LEU A 107 -4.88 1.20 -8.88
C LEU A 107 -5.35 -0.14 -9.45
N TYR A 108 -5.61 -0.16 -10.76
CA TYR A 108 -5.88 -1.39 -11.47
C TYR A 108 -4.58 -2.15 -11.71
N MET A 109 -4.43 -3.29 -11.05
CA MET A 109 -3.23 -4.14 -11.09
C MET A 109 -3.53 -5.55 -11.60
N GLN A 110 -4.53 -5.71 -12.46
CA GLN A 110 -4.72 -6.98 -13.17
C GLN A 110 -3.90 -6.97 -14.45
N GLY A 111 -3.24 -8.09 -14.73
CA GLY A 111 -2.47 -8.26 -15.96
C GLY A 111 -3.35 -8.23 -17.23
N PRO A 112 -2.72 -8.36 -18.40
CA PRO A 112 -1.31 -8.71 -18.60
C PRO A 112 -0.35 -7.53 -18.38
N PHE A 113 0.83 -7.83 -17.83
CA PHE A 113 1.93 -6.87 -17.61
C PHE A 113 2.97 -7.03 -18.73
N GLU A 114 2.73 -6.38 -19.85
CA GLU A 114 3.59 -6.46 -21.04
C GLU A 114 4.66 -5.38 -21.04
N LYS A 115 5.74 -5.58 -21.79
CA LYS A 115 6.76 -4.54 -21.98
C LYS A 115 6.17 -3.36 -22.75
N GLY A 116 5.92 -2.25 -22.04
CA GLY A 116 5.39 -1.02 -22.63
C GLY A 116 6.37 -0.29 -23.55
N THR A 117 5.83 0.63 -24.34
CA THR A 117 6.62 1.64 -25.06
C THR A 117 7.15 2.70 -24.07
N PRO A 118 8.18 3.51 -24.42
CA PRO A 118 8.72 4.53 -23.52
C PRO A 118 7.69 5.55 -23.02
N MET A 119 6.59 5.75 -23.76
CA MET A 119 5.54 6.73 -23.45
C MET A 119 4.43 6.16 -22.56
N GLN A 120 4.39 4.84 -22.35
CA GLN A 120 3.38 4.16 -21.53
C GLN A 120 3.76 4.09 -20.04
N GLY A 121 4.93 4.61 -19.68
CA GLY A 121 5.43 4.54 -18.32
C GLY A 121 5.68 3.10 -17.87
N ASP A 122 5.58 2.88 -16.57
CA ASP A 122 5.90 1.60 -15.96
C ASP A 122 4.73 0.60 -16.05
N GLN A 123 5.03 -0.59 -16.54
CA GLN A 123 4.08 -1.70 -16.74
C GLN A 123 4.40 -2.90 -15.81
N SER A 124 5.20 -2.71 -14.76
CA SER A 124 5.59 -3.77 -13.84
C SER A 124 4.43 -4.22 -12.93
N PRO A 125 4.31 -5.53 -12.64
CA PRO A 125 3.36 -6.05 -11.65
C PRO A 125 3.70 -5.67 -10.20
N LEU A 126 4.92 -5.20 -9.96
CA LEU A 126 5.41 -4.95 -8.61
C LEU A 126 4.76 -3.70 -8.04
N VAL A 127 4.09 -3.85 -6.89
CA VAL A 127 3.63 -2.72 -6.08
C VAL A 127 4.82 -2.07 -5.35
N PRO A 128 4.70 -0.85 -4.80
CA PRO A 128 5.84 -0.15 -4.22
C PRO A 128 6.50 -0.92 -3.07
N ARG A 129 5.72 -1.62 -2.22
CA ARG A 129 6.30 -2.49 -1.17
C ARG A 129 7.29 -3.49 -1.73
N ASP A 130 6.90 -4.21 -2.78
CA ASP A 130 7.73 -5.27 -3.38
C ASP A 130 9.01 -4.69 -3.97
N ARG A 131 8.91 -3.54 -4.63
CA ARG A 131 10.07 -2.84 -5.19
C ARG A 131 11.05 -2.40 -4.12
N TYR A 132 10.56 -1.85 -3.00
CA TYR A 132 11.41 -1.48 -1.88
C TYR A 132 12.08 -2.71 -1.26
N ARG A 133 11.37 -3.82 -1.06
CA ARG A 133 11.98 -5.07 -0.57
C ARG A 133 13.09 -5.58 -1.48
N LEU A 134 12.79 -5.70 -2.78
CA LEU A 134 13.74 -6.20 -3.77
C LEU A 134 14.94 -5.26 -3.92
N GLY A 135 14.68 -3.95 -3.97
CA GLY A 135 15.71 -2.93 -4.08
C GLY A 135 16.66 -2.90 -2.88
N LEU A 136 16.11 -2.91 -1.65
CA LEU A 136 16.92 -2.89 -0.43
C LEU A 136 17.71 -4.19 -0.24
N ALA A 137 17.11 -5.35 -0.56
CA ALA A 137 17.84 -6.63 -0.53
C ALA A 137 18.96 -6.67 -1.59
N GLY A 138 18.70 -6.13 -2.78
CA GLY A 138 19.70 -5.99 -3.85
C GLY A 138 20.84 -5.06 -3.46
N LEU A 139 20.52 -3.91 -2.85
CA LEU A 139 21.47 -2.95 -2.31
C LEU A 139 22.36 -3.59 -1.25
N ASP A 140 21.76 -4.25 -0.24
CA ASP A 140 22.53 -4.93 0.79
C ASP A 140 23.44 -6.01 0.18
N THR A 141 22.91 -6.85 -0.72
CA THR A 141 23.71 -7.88 -1.41
C THR A 141 24.90 -7.27 -2.17
N TYR A 142 24.69 -6.15 -2.86
CA TYR A 142 25.75 -5.44 -3.57
C TYR A 142 26.81 -4.90 -2.60
N CYS A 143 26.38 -4.21 -1.55
CA CYS A 143 27.29 -3.65 -0.56
C CYS A 143 28.10 -4.72 0.18
N GLN A 144 27.47 -5.84 0.55
CA GLN A 144 28.16 -6.96 1.17
C GLN A 144 29.21 -7.58 0.25
N LYS A 145 28.92 -7.72 -1.05
CA LYS A 145 29.89 -8.27 -2.02
C LYS A 145 31.08 -7.34 -2.26
N GLN A 146 30.82 -6.04 -2.39
CA GLN A 146 31.84 -5.07 -2.80
C GLN A 146 32.67 -4.53 -1.62
N PHE A 147 32.03 -4.36 -0.46
CA PHE A 147 32.62 -3.67 0.70
C PHE A 147 32.59 -4.48 1.99
N GLN A 148 31.98 -5.68 1.99
CA GLN A 148 31.82 -6.55 3.17
C GLN A 148 31.08 -5.87 4.34
N LYS A 149 30.20 -4.92 4.00
CA LYS A 149 29.41 -4.10 4.93
C LYS A 149 28.03 -3.84 4.34
N GLY A 150 27.05 -3.59 5.20
CA GLY A 150 25.76 -3.05 4.77
C GLY A 150 25.89 -1.58 4.37
N PHE A 151 24.99 -1.08 3.52
CA PHE A 151 25.03 0.28 2.98
C PHE A 151 25.23 1.37 4.03
N ALA A 152 24.44 1.33 5.12
CA ALA A 152 24.51 2.34 6.19
C ALA A 152 25.84 2.37 6.95
N ALA A 153 26.66 1.31 6.85
CA ALA A 153 27.97 1.22 7.51
C ALA A 153 29.14 1.64 6.58
N LEU A 154 28.85 2.00 5.33
CA LEU A 154 29.84 2.56 4.41
C LEU A 154 30.19 4.00 4.77
N ALA A 155 31.37 4.46 4.34
CA ALA A 155 31.74 5.88 4.46
C ALA A 155 30.82 6.74 3.56
N PRO A 156 30.59 8.03 3.88
CA PRO A 156 29.69 8.89 3.10
C PRO A 156 30.02 8.93 1.61
N GLU A 157 31.31 8.98 1.26
CA GLU A 157 31.78 9.01 -0.13
C GLU A 157 31.60 7.68 -0.86
N GLU A 158 31.53 6.57 -0.12
CA GLU A 158 31.19 5.26 -0.66
C GLU A 158 29.68 5.15 -0.86
N GLN A 159 28.87 5.64 0.08
CA GLN A 159 27.41 5.68 -0.04
C GLN A 159 26.98 6.45 -1.29
N ASP A 160 27.61 7.59 -1.57
CA ASP A 160 27.36 8.40 -2.77
C ASP A 160 27.72 7.70 -4.08
N LYS A 161 28.70 6.80 -4.07
CA LYS A 161 29.07 6.04 -5.28
C LYS A 161 28.11 4.90 -5.56
N VAL A 162 27.41 4.42 -4.54
CA VAL A 162 26.47 3.30 -4.64
C VAL A 162 25.08 3.79 -5.07
N LEU A 163 24.68 5.01 -4.67
CA LEU A 163 23.43 5.66 -5.08
C LEU A 163 23.54 6.30 -6.48
#